data_AF-A0A968TRW3-F1
#
_entry.id   AF-A0A968TRW3-F1
#
_cell.length_a   1.000
_cell.length_b   1.000
_cell.length_c   1.000
_cell.angle_alpha   90.00
_cell.angle_beta   90.00
_cell.angle_gamma   90.00
#
_symmetry.space_group_name_H-M   'P 1'
#
loop_
_entity.id
_entity.type
_entity.pdbx_description
1 polymer ?
#
loop_
_entity_poly.entity_id
_entity_poly.type
_entity_poly.pdbx_seq_one_letter_code
_entity_poly.pdbx_strand_id
1 'polypeptide(L)'
;LNVDLAAPKITRTAGPTNVGSTVQYSYQIEWCPQKSHIGSYSMGVQVFDNGDLDVQGNLAVPKGGYAPLYIKVVAPVFLISPQMNSTGTVTLKSVRQTAANITAFPFRYQVIAKNSKGNPLSYSILSSPRACGLPNGVCIDAATGLVTWLPAASDITDGNEATNKKIVVQARDTVTGETASGTISLWVQDPTAYPGEQGPSILSEAPSTSTNAVATRNGQPAVHDHRDGRQR
;
A
#
# COMPACT_ATOMS: atom_id res chain seq x y z
N LEU A 1 -11.28 7.77 16.69
CA LEU A 1 -9.82 8.03 16.70
C LEU A 1 -9.62 9.29 17.52
N ASN A 2 -8.83 9.27 18.60
CA ASN A 2 -8.52 10.52 19.30
C ASN A 2 -7.59 11.33 18.39
N VAL A 3 -8.11 12.37 17.75
CA VAL A 3 -7.33 13.21 16.81
C VAL A 3 -6.13 13.87 17.49
N ASP A 4 -6.17 13.97 18.83
CA ASP A 4 -5.09 14.49 19.67
C ASP A 4 -3.83 13.62 19.74
N LEU A 5 -3.83 12.38 19.24
CA LEU A 5 -2.66 11.49 19.25
C LEU A 5 -2.18 11.11 17.84
N ALA A 6 -2.67 11.78 16.80
CA ALA A 6 -2.19 11.59 15.44
C ALA A 6 -0.76 12.09 15.22
N ALA A 7 -0.31 13.06 16.03
CA ALA A 7 1.06 13.58 16.08
C ALA A 7 1.67 13.35 17.47
N PRO A 8 3.00 13.18 17.58
CA PRO A 8 3.70 13.12 18.86
C PRO A 8 3.48 14.37 19.71
N LYS A 9 3.01 14.16 20.94
CA LYS A 9 2.97 15.18 21.99
C LYS A 9 4.14 14.98 22.93
N ILE A 10 4.82 16.08 23.28
CA ILE A 10 5.94 16.11 24.22
C ILE A 10 5.48 16.90 25.44
N THR A 11 5.56 16.30 26.62
CA THR A 11 5.14 16.93 27.88
C THR A 11 6.29 16.84 28.88
N ARG A 12 6.61 17.93 29.57
CA ARG A 12 7.56 17.90 30.69
C ARG A 12 6.91 17.20 31.88
N THR A 13 7.53 16.15 32.40
CA THR A 13 6.99 15.36 33.52
C THR A 13 7.71 15.61 34.84
N ALA A 14 8.97 16.04 34.82
CA ALA A 14 9.72 16.38 36.03
C ALA A 14 10.85 17.38 35.77
N GLY A 15 11.41 17.91 36.87
CA GLY A 15 12.49 18.89 36.88
C GLY A 15 12.01 20.33 37.08
N PRO A 16 12.94 21.30 37.20
CA PRO A 16 14.39 21.12 37.09
C PRO A 16 14.97 20.38 38.30
N THR A 17 15.89 19.45 38.05
CA THR A 17 16.74 18.83 39.09
C THR A 17 18.21 19.06 38.75
N ASN A 18 19.00 19.48 39.75
CA ASN A 18 20.44 19.66 39.58
C ASN A 18 21.15 18.31 39.71
N VAL A 19 21.88 17.90 38.68
CA VAL A 19 22.71 16.69 38.65
C VAL A 19 24.14 17.11 38.33
N GLY A 20 24.96 17.26 39.37
CA GLY A 20 26.28 17.89 39.27
C GLY A 20 26.17 19.35 38.83
N SER A 21 26.87 19.72 37.76
CA SER A 21 26.80 21.05 37.13
C SER A 21 25.73 21.16 36.04
N THR A 22 24.82 20.20 35.95
CA THR A 22 23.83 20.08 34.85
C THR A 22 22.42 20.20 35.41
N VAL A 23 21.56 20.96 34.73
CA VAL A 23 20.11 20.97 35.00
C VAL A 23 19.44 19.91 34.14
N GLN A 24 18.71 19.00 34.78
CA GLN A 24 18.00 17.93 34.09
C GLN A 24 16.48 18.16 34.13
N TYR A 25 15.84 17.83 33.01
CA TYR A 25 14.39 17.78 32.85
C TYR A 25 13.98 16.40 32.36
N SER A 26 12.81 15.93 32.78
CA SER A 26 12.21 14.71 32.24
C SER A 26 11.04 15.06 31.32
N TYR A 27 10.95 14.36 30.19
CA TYR A 27 9.88 14.53 29.21
C TYR A 27 9.24 13.18 28.89
N GLN A 28 7.96 13.20 28.60
CA GLN A 28 7.18 12.08 28.08
C GLN A 28 6.74 12.39 26.65
N ILE A 29 6.84 11.39 25.77
CA ILE A 29 6.39 11.48 24.38
C ILE A 29 5.24 10.49 24.18
N GLU A 30 4.08 10.98 23.72
CA GLU A 30 2.88 10.16 23.53
C GLU A 30 2.31 10.34 22.12
N TRP A 31 2.00 9.23 21.45
CA TRP A 31 1.26 9.23 20.18
C TRP A 31 0.65 7.85 19.90
N CYS A 32 -0.27 7.80 18.94
CA CYS A 32 -0.76 6.56 18.34
C CYS A 32 -0.12 6.39 16.96
N PRO A 33 0.98 5.61 16.83
CA PRO A 33 1.66 5.45 15.55
C PRO A 33 0.72 4.96 14.44
N GLN A 34 0.81 5.59 13.27
CA GLN A 34 0.07 5.20 12.08
C GLN A 34 0.93 4.29 11.20
N LYS A 35 0.31 3.56 10.27
CA LYS A 35 1.02 2.70 9.32
C LYS A 35 2.09 3.45 8.50
N SER A 36 1.86 4.72 8.18
CA SER A 36 2.82 5.61 7.51
C SER A 36 4.03 5.96 8.39
N HIS A 37 3.94 5.77 9.71
CA HIS A 37 5.03 6.05 10.66
C HIS A 37 5.95 4.86 10.89
N ILE A 38 5.79 3.73 10.19
CA ILE A 38 6.70 2.59 10.34
C ILE A 38 8.06 2.95 9.74
N GLY A 39 9.11 2.93 10.57
CA GLY A 39 10.44 3.34 10.15
C GLY A 39 11.36 3.63 11.33
N SER A 40 12.56 4.11 11.00
CA SER A 40 13.51 4.62 11.99
C SER A 40 13.58 6.13 11.87
N TYR A 41 13.50 6.81 13.00
CA TYR A 41 13.48 8.27 13.08
C TYR A 41 14.55 8.73 14.05
N SER A 42 15.25 9.80 13.66
CA SER A 42 16.08 10.58 14.57
C SER A 42 15.35 11.88 14.83
N MET A 43 15.05 12.14 16.09
CA MET A 43 14.55 13.43 16.56
C MET A 43 15.49 14.00 17.60
N GLY A 44 15.31 15.24 18.00
CA GLY A 44 16.06 15.78 19.12
C GLY A 44 15.27 16.82 19.88
N VAL A 45 15.52 16.86 21.18
CA VAL A 45 14.93 17.85 22.09
C VAL A 45 15.94 18.97 22.23
N GLN A 46 15.53 20.17 21.82
CA GLN A 46 16.26 21.41 22.07
C GLN A 46 15.66 22.11 23.28
N VAL A 47 16.51 22.49 24.22
CA VAL A 47 16.13 23.31 25.37
C VAL A 47 16.90 24.60 25.27
N PHE A 48 16.19 25.72 25.30
CA PHE A 48 16.76 27.06 25.33
C PHE A 48 16.46 27.70 26.68
N ASP A 49 17.50 28.18 27.32
CA ASP A 49 17.43 29.15 28.39
C ASP A 49 17.39 30.56 27.76
N ASN A 50 16.37 31.34 28.08
CA ASN A 50 16.10 32.63 27.46
C ASN A 50 16.98 33.76 28.00
N GLY A 51 18.00 33.45 28.80
CA GLY A 51 18.94 34.43 29.33
C GLY A 51 18.31 35.20 30.47
N ASP A 52 17.91 34.47 31.51
CA ASP A 52 17.44 35.07 32.76
C ASP A 52 18.50 35.99 33.38
N LEU A 53 18.06 36.86 34.29
CA LEU A 53 19.00 37.70 35.03
C LEU A 53 19.78 36.80 35.99
N ASP A 54 21.10 36.94 36.01
CA ASP A 54 21.92 36.32 37.04
C ASP A 54 21.55 36.88 38.43
N VAL A 55 22.13 36.29 39.48
CA VAL A 55 21.84 36.70 40.87
C VAL A 55 22.31 38.14 41.18
N GLN A 56 23.02 38.79 40.26
CA GLN A 56 23.49 40.17 40.32
C GLN A 56 22.67 41.12 39.41
N GLY A 57 21.66 40.61 38.70
CA GLY A 57 20.79 41.41 37.83
C GLY A 57 21.34 41.67 36.43
N ASN A 58 22.39 40.96 35.99
CA ASN A 58 22.90 41.05 34.62
C ASN A 58 22.20 40.03 33.72
N LEU A 59 21.95 40.38 32.47
CA LEU A 59 21.43 39.43 31.47
C LEU A 59 22.44 38.30 31.24
N ALA A 60 22.07 37.06 31.58
CA ALA A 60 22.88 35.90 31.26
C ALA A 60 22.84 35.63 29.74
N VAL A 61 23.96 35.13 29.20
CA VAL A 61 24.01 34.69 27.80
C VAL A 61 23.07 33.49 27.63
N PRO A 62 22.13 33.51 26.67
CA PRO A 62 21.25 32.39 26.40
C PRO A 62 22.04 31.09 26.18
N LYS A 63 21.66 30.02 26.87
CA LYS A 63 22.28 28.70 26.72
C LYS A 63 21.30 27.73 26.07
N GLY A 64 21.82 26.88 25.20
CA GLY A 64 21.05 25.84 24.51
C GLY A 64 21.63 24.46 24.78
N GLY A 65 20.76 23.46 24.94
CA GLY A 65 21.12 22.04 24.97
C GLY A 65 20.39 21.28 23.86
N TYR A 66 21.04 20.24 23.31
CA TYR A 66 20.43 19.31 22.35
C TYR A 66 20.62 17.88 22.82
N ALA A 67 19.54 17.11 22.89
CA ALA A 67 19.58 15.69 23.18
C ALA A 67 18.97 14.90 22.00
N PRO A 68 19.73 14.04 21.30
CA PRO A 68 19.18 13.19 20.25
C PRO A 68 18.31 12.08 20.85
N LEU A 69 17.27 11.69 20.12
CA LEU A 69 16.39 10.57 20.42
C LEU A 69 16.17 9.73 19.15
N TYR A 70 16.44 8.44 19.27
CA TYR A 70 16.23 7.46 18.20
C TYR A 70 14.97 6.65 18.48
N ILE A 71 14.02 6.67 17.54
CA ILE A 71 12.78 5.92 17.64
C ILE A 71 12.67 4.96 16.46
N LYS A 72 12.46 3.68 16.75
CA LYS A 72 12.08 2.67 15.76
C LYS A 72 10.62 2.30 15.95
N VAL A 73 9.79 2.65 14.98
CA VAL A 73 8.37 2.29 14.97
C VAL A 73 8.21 0.98 14.20
N VAL A 74 7.68 -0.03 14.88
CA VAL A 74 7.39 -1.34 14.31
C VAL A 74 5.90 -1.65 14.41
N ALA A 75 5.40 -2.43 13.46
CA ALA A 75 4.09 -3.06 13.46
C ALA A 75 4.23 -4.58 13.24
N PRO A 76 3.30 -5.38 13.79
CA PRO A 76 3.16 -6.80 13.44
C PRO A 76 2.76 -6.96 11.96
N VAL A 77 2.56 -8.19 11.48
CA VAL A 77 2.08 -8.44 10.11
C VAL A 77 0.78 -7.68 9.85
N PHE A 78 0.69 -7.01 8.70
CA PHE A 78 -0.55 -6.38 8.23
C PHE A 78 -0.68 -6.48 6.70
N LEU A 79 -1.92 -6.50 6.22
CA LEU A 79 -2.21 -6.48 4.79
C LEU A 79 -2.08 -5.06 4.21
N ILE A 80 -1.57 -4.96 2.99
CA ILE A 80 -1.49 -3.76 2.17
C ILE A 80 -2.60 -3.73 1.12
N SER A 81 -3.16 -4.91 0.79
CA SER A 81 -4.28 -5.07 -0.14
C SER A 81 -5.48 -4.16 0.20
N PRO A 82 -6.15 -3.58 -0.82
CA PRO A 82 -6.95 -2.38 -0.64
C PRO A 82 -8.19 -2.61 0.20
N GLN A 83 -8.39 -1.76 1.21
CA GLN A 83 -9.70 -1.49 1.80
C GLN A 83 -9.85 0.04 1.96
N MET A 84 -11.01 0.52 1.51
CA MET A 84 -11.65 1.85 1.55
C MET A 84 -10.90 3.08 2.09
N ASN A 85 -11.20 4.20 1.44
CA ASN A 85 -10.72 5.54 1.77
C ASN A 85 -11.04 6.01 3.20
N SER A 86 -10.25 6.99 3.65
CA SER A 86 -10.28 7.62 4.97
C SER A 86 -11.44 8.59 5.20
N THR A 87 -12.47 8.62 4.35
CA THR A 87 -13.53 9.65 4.35
C THR A 87 -14.89 9.17 4.85
N GLY A 88 -15.03 7.92 5.29
CA GLY A 88 -16.23 7.45 6.00
C GLY A 88 -17.50 7.31 5.17
N THR A 89 -17.47 7.54 3.85
CA THR A 89 -18.60 7.31 2.96
C THR A 89 -18.48 5.94 2.29
N VAL A 90 -19.37 5.02 2.64
CA VAL A 90 -19.48 3.71 1.97
C VAL A 90 -20.18 3.91 0.63
N THR A 91 -19.41 3.92 -0.45
CA THR A 91 -19.94 3.74 -1.80
C THR A 91 -19.37 2.41 -2.30
N LEU A 92 -20.22 1.37 -2.31
CA LEU A 92 -19.95 -0.02 -2.70
C LEU A 92 -18.49 -0.46 -2.54
N LYS A 93 -18.17 -1.03 -1.37
CA LYS A 93 -16.91 -1.71 -1.06
C LYS A 93 -16.42 -2.45 -2.30
N SER A 94 -15.15 -2.26 -2.70
CA SER A 94 -14.52 -2.88 -3.88
C SER A 94 -14.79 -4.40 -3.98
N VAL A 95 -15.93 -4.81 -4.52
CA VAL A 95 -16.24 -6.19 -4.87
C VAL A 95 -15.49 -6.48 -6.15
N ARG A 96 -14.74 -7.57 -6.19
CA ARG A 96 -14.05 -7.98 -7.40
C ARG A 96 -15.00 -8.77 -8.27
N GLN A 97 -14.92 -8.58 -9.58
CA GLN A 97 -15.71 -9.32 -10.55
C GLN A 97 -14.85 -10.39 -11.21
N THR A 98 -15.46 -11.53 -11.53
CA THR A 98 -14.87 -12.59 -12.34
C THR A 98 -15.97 -13.36 -13.06
N ALA A 99 -15.61 -14.13 -14.08
CA ALA A 99 -16.54 -14.94 -14.86
C ALA A 99 -16.36 -16.43 -14.58
N ALA A 100 -17.46 -17.17 -14.53
CA ALA A 100 -17.43 -18.62 -14.43
C ALA A 100 -16.97 -19.28 -15.74
N ASN A 101 -16.33 -20.44 -15.66
CA ASN A 101 -15.96 -21.31 -16.78
C ASN A 101 -15.03 -20.73 -17.87
N ILE A 102 -14.36 -19.60 -17.61
CA ILE A 102 -13.39 -19.01 -18.56
C ILE A 102 -11.96 -19.48 -18.23
N THR A 103 -11.58 -20.66 -18.73
CA THR A 103 -10.28 -21.31 -18.45
C THR A 103 -9.06 -20.49 -18.89
N ALA A 104 -9.19 -19.69 -19.94
CA ALA A 104 -8.13 -18.82 -20.45
C ALA A 104 -7.82 -17.63 -19.52
N PHE A 105 -8.78 -17.25 -18.66
CA PHE A 105 -8.69 -16.06 -17.81
C PHE A 105 -9.11 -16.40 -16.36
N PRO A 106 -8.32 -17.24 -15.65
CA PRO A 106 -8.61 -17.51 -14.25
C PRO A 106 -8.52 -16.21 -13.43
N PHE A 107 -9.36 -16.12 -12.39
CA PHE A 107 -9.23 -15.06 -11.40
C PHE A 107 -7.85 -15.15 -10.73
N ARG A 108 -7.14 -14.03 -10.72
CA ARG A 108 -5.84 -13.89 -10.05
C ARG A 108 -5.86 -12.70 -9.12
N TYR A 109 -5.34 -12.88 -7.91
CA TYR A 109 -5.27 -11.81 -6.93
C TYR A 109 -4.01 -11.88 -6.09
N GLN A 110 -3.25 -10.78 -6.10
CA GLN A 110 -2.03 -10.65 -5.31
C GLN A 110 -2.37 -10.18 -3.89
N VAL A 111 -2.19 -11.06 -2.90
CA VAL A 111 -2.21 -10.66 -1.49
C VAL A 111 -0.87 -10.00 -1.19
N ILE A 112 -0.91 -8.75 -0.70
CA ILE A 112 0.28 -8.02 -0.31
C ILE A 112 0.20 -7.79 1.19
N ALA A 113 1.26 -8.16 1.89
CA ALA A 113 1.40 -7.96 3.33
C ALA A 113 2.78 -7.40 3.63
N LYS A 114 2.93 -6.70 4.75
CA LYS A 114 4.23 -6.23 5.23
C LYS A 114 4.42 -6.65 6.67
N ASN A 115 5.67 -6.99 6.98
CA ASN A 115 6.17 -7.21 8.32
C ASN A 115 7.30 -6.22 8.57
N SER A 116 7.08 -5.28 9.48
CA SER A 116 8.10 -4.26 9.78
C SER A 116 9.33 -4.82 10.52
N LYS A 117 9.20 -6.02 11.11
CA LYS A 117 10.29 -6.72 11.79
C LYS A 117 11.25 -7.38 10.80
N GLY A 118 10.88 -7.47 9.52
CA GLY A 118 11.71 -8.07 8.47
C GLY A 118 11.65 -9.59 8.40
N ASN A 119 10.83 -10.25 9.23
CA ASN A 119 10.71 -11.71 9.20
C ASN A 119 9.96 -12.17 7.93
N PRO A 120 10.31 -13.35 7.38
CA PRO A 120 9.65 -13.90 6.21
C PRO A 120 8.18 -14.23 6.47
N LEU A 121 7.36 -14.02 5.44
CA LEU A 121 5.93 -14.26 5.46
C LEU A 121 5.57 -15.54 4.72
N SER A 122 4.54 -16.24 5.22
CA SER A 122 3.87 -17.34 4.53
C SER A 122 2.40 -17.01 4.33
N TYR A 123 1.84 -17.39 3.19
CA TYR A 123 0.46 -17.10 2.80
C TYR A 123 -0.39 -18.37 2.76
N SER A 124 -1.64 -18.28 3.21
CA SER A 124 -2.58 -19.39 3.21
C SER A 124 -4.03 -18.94 2.98
N ILE A 125 -4.88 -19.90 2.57
CA ILE A 125 -6.33 -19.74 2.50
C ILE A 125 -6.92 -20.33 3.78
N LEU A 126 -7.69 -19.53 4.51
CA LEU A 126 -8.45 -19.97 5.69
C LEU A 126 -9.84 -20.48 5.31
N SER A 127 -10.45 -19.90 4.28
CA SER A 127 -11.78 -20.28 3.79
C SER A 127 -11.93 -19.90 2.33
N SER A 128 -12.61 -20.74 1.56
CA SER A 128 -12.86 -20.52 0.12
C SER A 128 -14.05 -21.36 -0.33
N PRO A 129 -14.65 -21.08 -1.52
CA PRO A 129 -15.74 -21.89 -2.05
C PRO A 129 -15.39 -23.38 -2.21
N ARG A 130 -14.15 -23.68 -2.63
CA ARG A 130 -13.61 -25.04 -2.76
C ARG A 130 -12.12 -25.05 -2.45
N ALA A 131 -11.66 -26.07 -1.74
CA ALA A 131 -10.26 -26.23 -1.36
C ALA A 131 -9.34 -26.38 -2.59
N CYS A 132 -8.08 -25.94 -2.46
CA CYS A 132 -7.06 -26.15 -3.49
C CYS A 132 -6.87 -27.65 -3.79
N GLY A 133 -6.61 -27.98 -5.05
CA GLY A 133 -6.48 -29.37 -5.53
C GLY A 133 -7.80 -30.05 -5.90
N LEU A 134 -8.95 -29.50 -5.49
CA LEU A 134 -10.24 -29.91 -6.02
C LEU A 134 -10.54 -29.21 -7.36
N PRO A 135 -11.41 -29.78 -8.21
CA PRO A 135 -11.92 -29.08 -9.39
C PRO A 135 -12.49 -27.70 -9.02
N ASN A 136 -12.10 -26.66 -9.76
CA ASN A 136 -12.48 -25.27 -9.49
C ASN A 136 -12.13 -24.79 -8.06
N GLY A 137 -11.08 -25.38 -7.47
CA GLY A 137 -10.50 -25.02 -6.18
C GLY A 137 -9.79 -23.67 -6.20
N VAL A 138 -9.80 -22.99 -5.06
CA VAL A 138 -9.02 -21.76 -4.86
C VAL A 138 -7.66 -22.14 -4.30
N CYS A 139 -6.60 -21.71 -4.97
CA CYS A 139 -5.22 -21.94 -4.54
C CYS A 139 -4.53 -20.61 -4.23
N ILE A 140 -3.56 -20.64 -3.31
CA ILE A 140 -2.66 -19.52 -3.03
C ILE A 140 -1.23 -20.03 -3.04
N ASP A 141 -0.33 -19.31 -3.70
CA ASP A 141 1.09 -19.57 -3.58
C ASP A 141 1.60 -19.08 -2.22
N ALA A 142 2.18 -19.98 -1.43
CA ALA A 142 2.53 -19.71 -0.03
C ALA A 142 3.71 -18.74 0.15
N ALA A 143 4.53 -18.53 -0.89
CA ALA A 143 5.69 -17.65 -0.83
C ALA A 143 5.36 -16.24 -1.36
N THR A 144 4.57 -16.17 -2.43
CA THR A 144 4.26 -14.93 -3.13
C THR A 144 2.92 -14.34 -2.71
N GLY A 145 1.97 -15.14 -2.23
CA GLY A 145 0.60 -14.69 -1.91
C GLY A 145 -0.30 -14.54 -3.13
N LEU A 146 0.05 -15.13 -4.28
CA LEU A 146 -0.78 -15.11 -5.48
C LEU A 146 -1.95 -16.11 -5.35
N VAL A 147 -3.17 -15.58 -5.20
CA VAL A 147 -4.40 -16.37 -5.26
C VAL A 147 -4.77 -16.63 -6.72
N THR A 148 -5.12 -17.87 -7.05
CA THR A 148 -5.64 -18.28 -8.36
C THR A 148 -6.92 -19.08 -8.18
N TRP A 149 -7.93 -18.78 -8.99
CA TRP A 149 -9.21 -19.49 -8.97
C TRP A 149 -9.84 -19.52 -10.35
N LEU A 150 -10.41 -20.67 -10.71
CA LEU A 150 -11.29 -20.81 -11.87
C LEU A 150 -12.70 -21.12 -11.36
N PRO A 151 -13.60 -20.11 -11.28
CA PRO A 151 -14.97 -20.34 -10.82
C PRO A 151 -15.74 -21.29 -11.73
N ALA A 152 -16.59 -22.13 -11.15
CA ALA A 152 -17.54 -22.98 -11.86
C ALA A 152 -18.88 -22.26 -12.07
N ALA A 153 -19.75 -22.81 -12.93
CA ALA A 153 -21.13 -22.31 -13.08
C ALA A 153 -21.89 -22.26 -11.74
N SER A 154 -21.65 -23.20 -10.82
CA SER A 154 -22.27 -23.20 -9.48
C SER A 154 -21.77 -22.08 -8.56
N ASP A 155 -20.74 -21.33 -8.98
CA ASP A 155 -20.26 -20.16 -8.26
C ASP A 155 -20.93 -18.86 -8.69
N ILE A 156 -21.72 -18.86 -9.78
CA ILE A 156 -22.43 -17.68 -10.28
C ILE A 156 -23.30 -17.10 -9.15
N THR A 157 -23.33 -15.77 -9.11
CA THR A 157 -23.98 -14.98 -8.07
C THR A 157 -24.99 -14.02 -8.68
N ASP A 158 -26.04 -13.70 -7.92
CA ASP A 158 -27.21 -12.93 -8.37
C ASP A 158 -27.02 -11.41 -8.31
N GLY A 159 -25.82 -10.93 -7.98
CA GLY A 159 -25.54 -9.50 -7.79
C GLY A 159 -25.87 -8.97 -6.40
N ASN A 160 -26.43 -9.81 -5.51
CA ASN A 160 -26.60 -9.47 -4.10
C ASN A 160 -25.28 -9.64 -3.34
N GLU A 161 -24.89 -8.64 -2.53
CA GLU A 161 -23.66 -8.72 -1.72
C GLU A 161 -23.64 -9.94 -0.80
N ALA A 162 -24.81 -10.39 -0.33
CA ALA A 162 -24.93 -11.56 0.54
C ALA A 162 -24.53 -12.88 -0.16
N THR A 163 -24.66 -12.97 -1.48
CA THR A 163 -24.38 -14.19 -2.25
C THR A 163 -22.95 -14.23 -2.81
N ASN A 164 -22.23 -13.11 -2.75
CA ASN A 164 -20.84 -12.99 -3.16
C ASN A 164 -19.97 -14.12 -2.58
N LYS A 165 -19.13 -14.71 -3.43
CA LYS A 165 -18.15 -15.70 -2.98
C LYS A 165 -17.06 -15.01 -2.17
N LYS A 166 -16.62 -15.69 -1.11
CA LYS A 166 -15.64 -15.15 -0.17
C LYS A 166 -14.42 -16.05 -0.15
N ILE A 167 -13.25 -15.45 -0.31
CA ILE A 167 -11.96 -16.10 -0.08
C ILE A 167 -11.31 -15.38 1.10
N VAL A 168 -11.10 -16.10 2.19
CA VAL A 168 -10.41 -15.59 3.38
C VAL A 168 -8.95 -16.04 3.30
N VAL A 169 -8.04 -15.08 3.26
CA VAL A 169 -6.60 -15.30 3.19
C VAL A 169 -5.93 -14.89 4.49
N GLN A 170 -4.77 -15.47 4.76
CA GLN A 170 -3.90 -15.12 5.88
C GLN A 170 -2.46 -14.92 5.39
N ALA A 171 -1.81 -13.88 5.90
CA ALA A 171 -0.36 -13.76 5.92
C ALA A 171 0.13 -14.02 7.34
N ARG A 172 1.17 -14.85 7.50
CA ARG A 172 1.75 -15.26 8.77
C ARG A 172 3.23 -14.94 8.80
N ASP A 173 3.70 -14.30 9.86
CA ASP A 173 5.12 -14.24 10.22
C ASP A 173 5.56 -15.64 10.64
N THR A 174 6.49 -16.20 9.89
CA THR A 174 6.97 -17.57 10.09
C THR A 174 7.86 -17.74 11.32
N VAL A 175 8.35 -16.63 11.90
CA VAL A 175 9.20 -16.61 13.09
C VAL A 175 8.36 -16.39 14.34
N THR A 176 7.51 -15.37 14.34
CA THR A 176 6.74 -14.98 15.54
C THR A 176 5.36 -15.61 15.62
N GLY A 177 4.84 -16.13 14.51
CA GLY A 177 3.48 -16.66 14.41
C GLY A 177 2.39 -15.58 14.34
N GLU A 178 2.74 -14.29 14.32
CA GLU A 178 1.80 -13.19 14.10
C GLU A 178 1.10 -13.31 12.75
N THR A 179 -0.19 -12.98 12.69
CA THR A 179 -0.99 -13.14 11.47
C THR A 179 -1.81 -11.90 11.15
N ALA A 180 -2.03 -11.68 9.86
CA ALA A 180 -3.05 -10.77 9.35
C ALA A 180 -3.96 -11.52 8.37
N SER A 181 -5.27 -11.37 8.53
CA SER A 181 -6.26 -11.99 7.66
C SER A 181 -7.09 -10.95 6.91
N GLY A 182 -7.58 -11.32 5.74
CA GLY A 182 -8.44 -10.47 4.92
C GLY A 182 -9.40 -11.29 4.09
N THR A 183 -10.50 -10.65 3.67
CA THR A 183 -11.54 -11.30 2.87
C THR A 183 -11.59 -10.65 1.49
N ILE A 184 -11.56 -11.49 0.46
CA ILE A 184 -11.82 -11.12 -0.93
C ILE A 184 -13.27 -11.50 -1.21
N SER A 185 -14.13 -10.50 -1.44
CA SER A 185 -15.51 -10.71 -1.88
C SER A 185 -15.60 -10.63 -3.40
N LEU A 186 -16.21 -11.63 -4.01
CA LEU A 186 -16.27 -11.84 -5.46
C LEU A 186 -17.71 -11.93 -5.95
N TRP A 187 -18.03 -11.11 -6.93
CA TRP A 187 -19.21 -11.25 -7.78
C TRP A 187 -18.82 -12.09 -9.00
N VAL A 188 -19.38 -13.30 -9.10
CA VAL A 188 -19.13 -14.24 -10.18
C VAL A 188 -20.27 -14.17 -11.18
N GLN A 189 -19.95 -13.85 -12.42
CA GLN A 189 -20.92 -13.63 -13.49
C GLN A 189 -20.98 -14.83 -14.44
N ASP A 190 -22.15 -15.01 -15.06
CA ASP A 190 -22.32 -15.89 -16.21
C ASP A 190 -21.86 -15.13 -17.48
N PRO A 191 -20.77 -15.54 -18.13
CA PRO A 191 -20.30 -14.88 -19.35
C PRO A 191 -21.25 -15.07 -20.54
N THR A 192 -22.18 -16.02 -20.48
CA THR A 192 -23.14 -16.30 -21.56
C THR A 192 -24.44 -15.52 -21.42
N ALA A 193 -24.71 -14.94 -20.25
CA ALA A 193 -25.94 -14.17 -19.98
C ALA A 193 -25.98 -12.82 -20.73
N TYR A 194 -24.84 -12.35 -21.25
CA TYR A 194 -24.74 -11.11 -22.03
C TYR A 194 -24.07 -11.36 -23.39
N PRO A 195 -24.76 -12.02 -24.35
CA PRO A 195 -24.18 -12.39 -25.65
C PRO A 195 -23.79 -11.19 -26.54
N GLY A 196 -24.06 -9.95 -26.10
CA GLY A 196 -23.74 -8.72 -26.81
C GLY A 196 -22.50 -7.97 -26.31
N GLU A 197 -21.82 -8.42 -25.24
CA GLU A 197 -20.56 -7.79 -24.83
C GLU A 197 -19.46 -8.15 -25.83
N GLN A 198 -19.12 -7.19 -26.69
CA GLN A 198 -17.92 -7.27 -27.52
C GLN A 198 -16.72 -6.96 -26.63
N GLY A 199 -15.62 -7.72 -26.83
CA GLY A 199 -14.35 -7.40 -26.18
C GLY A 199 -13.92 -5.95 -26.49
N PRO A 200 -13.07 -5.34 -25.65
CA PRO A 200 -12.63 -3.97 -25.88
C PRO A 200 -11.93 -3.85 -27.24
N SER A 201 -12.48 -3.03 -28.14
CA SER A 201 -11.85 -2.71 -29.41
C SER A 201 -10.86 -1.56 -29.21
N ILE A 202 -9.58 -1.79 -29.48
CA ILE A 202 -8.63 -0.69 -29.63
C ILE A 202 -8.79 -0.14 -31.05
N LEU A 203 -9.50 0.97 -31.20
CA LEU A 203 -9.45 1.78 -32.42
C LEU A 203 -8.12 2.55 -32.41
N SER A 204 -7.11 2.02 -33.09
CA SER A 204 -5.92 2.81 -33.40
C SER A 204 -6.25 3.74 -34.56
N GLU A 205 -6.81 4.91 -34.27
CA GLU A 205 -6.80 5.99 -35.25
C GLU A 205 -5.36 6.51 -35.33
N ALA A 206 -4.68 6.29 -36.45
CA ALA A 206 -3.46 7.03 -36.74
C ALA A 206 -3.83 8.52 -36.78
N PRO A 207 -3.11 9.41 -36.08
CA PRO A 207 -3.42 10.83 -36.12
C PRO A 207 -3.39 11.32 -37.56
N SER A 208 -4.54 11.79 -38.05
CA SER A 208 -4.67 12.39 -39.37
C SER A 208 -4.14 13.82 -39.31
N THR A 209 -2.82 13.96 -39.26
CA THR A 209 -2.04 15.07 -39.84
C THR A 209 -0.59 14.95 -39.41
N SER A 210 0.28 14.92 -40.42
CA SER A 210 1.73 14.94 -40.28
C SER A 210 2.19 16.27 -39.68
N THR A 211 2.67 16.27 -38.44
CA THR A 211 3.71 17.21 -38.03
C THR A 211 5.04 16.48 -38.19
N ASN A 212 5.78 16.88 -39.22
CA ASN A 212 7.11 16.36 -39.52
C ASN A 212 7.99 16.40 -38.26
N ALA A 213 8.23 15.23 -37.66
CA ALA A 213 9.34 15.06 -36.74
C ALA A 213 10.63 15.12 -37.57
N VAL A 214 11.23 16.31 -37.66
CA VAL A 214 12.54 16.49 -38.28
C VAL A 214 13.58 15.89 -37.33
N ALA A 215 14.04 14.68 -37.64
CA ALA A 215 15.27 14.14 -37.06
C ALA A 215 16.46 14.78 -37.80
N THR A 216 17.16 15.72 -37.17
CA THR A 216 18.44 16.22 -37.68
C THR A 216 19.53 15.18 -37.42
N ARG A 217 19.98 14.48 -38.46
CA ARG A 217 21.29 13.81 -38.46
C ARG A 217 22.37 14.83 -38.77
N ASN A 218 23.37 14.93 -37.90
CA ASN A 218 24.59 15.71 -38.15
C ASN A 218 25.33 15.18 -39.39
N GLY A 219 25.58 16.08 -40.36
CA GLY A 219 26.71 15.98 -41.27
C GLY A 219 26.46 15.35 -42.66
N GLN A 220 26.37 16.24 -43.66
CA GLN A 220 26.57 16.09 -45.11
C GLN A 220 25.44 15.49 -45.99
N PRO A 221 25.16 16.11 -47.15
CA PRO A 221 24.05 15.73 -48.04
C PRO A 221 24.45 14.62 -48.99
N ALA A 222 23.70 13.51 -48.99
CA ALA A 222 23.68 12.59 -50.11
C ALA A 222 22.49 12.95 -51.00
N VAL A 223 22.77 13.65 -52.10
CA VAL A 223 21.89 13.76 -53.25
C VAL A 223 21.83 12.39 -53.92
N HIS A 224 20.66 11.75 -54.02
CA HIS A 224 20.34 10.97 -55.22
C HIS A 224 18.83 10.72 -55.43
N ASP A 225 18.33 11.39 -56.47
CA ASP A 225 17.28 11.08 -57.46
C ASP A 225 16.04 10.25 -57.08
N HIS A 226 14.89 10.90 -57.21
CA HIS A 226 13.56 10.32 -57.19
C HIS A 226 13.21 9.87 -58.61
N ARG A 227 13.19 8.56 -58.87
CA ARG A 227 12.47 8.01 -60.04
C ARG A 227 11.19 7.32 -59.60
N ASP A 228 10.11 8.02 -59.94
CA ASP A 228 8.76 7.52 -60.08
C ASP A 228 8.70 6.33 -61.04
N GLY A 229 7.88 5.34 -60.72
CA GLY A 229 7.88 4.03 -61.38
C GLY A 229 6.57 3.28 -61.15
N ARG A 230 5.49 3.86 -61.67
CA ARG A 230 4.15 3.28 -61.83
C ARG A 230 4.18 1.91 -62.56
N GLN A 231 3.31 1.02 -62.08
CA GLN A 231 2.65 -0.13 -62.75
C GLN A 231 3.48 -1.38 -63.10
N ARG A 232 3.11 -2.52 -62.49
CA ARG A 232 2.12 -3.48 -63.03
C ARG A 232 1.49 -4.28 -61.90
#